data_AF-A0A1F3LF99-F1
#
_entry.id   AF-A0A1F3LF99-F1
#
_cell.length_a   1.000
_cell.length_b   1.000
_cell.length_c   1.000
_cell.angle_alpha   90.00
_cell.angle_beta   90.00
_cell.angle_gamma   90.00
#
_symmetry.space_group_name_H-M   'P 1'
#
loop_
_entity.id
_entity.type
_entity.pdbx_description
1 polymer ?
#
loop_
_entity_poly.entity_id
_entity_poly.type
_entity_poly.pdbx_seq_one_letter_code
_entity_poly.pdbx_strand_id
1 'polypeptide(L)' 'MNNPGFIRIIFFTLKIVLVYVLYLVLNVYIDGNPFSFLAYPWDAPIASSIFVGFIISIIINVAKSKKQKNNYY' A
#
# COMPACT_ATOMS: atom_id res chain seq x y z
N MET A 1 -16.25 24.91 2.19
CA MET A 1 -14.78 25.00 2.04
C MET A 1 -14.28 23.69 1.42
N ASN A 2 -14.35 23.55 0.08
CA ASN A 2 -13.84 22.37 -0.62
C ASN A 2 -12.38 22.61 -0.95
N ASN A 3 -11.49 22.24 -0.04
CA ASN A 3 -10.06 22.40 -0.24
C ASN A 3 -9.54 21.11 -0.93
N PRO A 4 -9.21 21.14 -2.24
CA PRO A 4 -8.89 19.93 -3.00
C PRO A 4 -7.66 19.18 -2.46
N GLY A 5 -6.77 19.88 -1.75
CA GLY A 5 -5.64 19.26 -1.04
C GLY A 5 -6.07 18.37 0.13
N PHE A 6 -7.12 18.75 0.87
CA PHE A 6 -7.61 18.01 2.03
C PHE A 6 -8.27 16.69 1.61
N ILE A 7 -9.06 16.72 0.52
CA ILE A 7 -9.68 15.53 -0.07
C ILE A 7 -8.59 14.53 -0.51
N ARG A 8 -7.50 15.01 -1.10
CA ARG A 8 -6.36 14.17 -1.51
C ARG A 8 -5.70 13.45 -0.33
N ILE A 9 -5.52 14.15 0.78
CA ILE A 9 -4.95 13.59 2.02
C ILE A 9 -5.87 12.51 2.57
N ILE A 10 -7.18 12.79 2.66
CA ILE A 10 -8.16 11.78 3.10
C ILE A 10 -8.10 10.53 2.23
N PHE A 11 -8.12 10.69 0.90
CA PHE A 11 -8.02 9.56 -0.02
C PHE A 11 -6.70 8.78 0.12
N PHE A 12 -5.60 9.47 0.43
CA PHE A 12 -4.31 8.83 0.66
C PHE A 12 -4.32 8.03 1.98
N THR A 13 -4.81 8.63 3.06
CA THR A 13 -4.95 7.95 4.37
C THR A 13 -5.88 6.74 4.26
N LEU A 14 -7.00 6.86 3.54
CA LEU A 14 -7.93 5.76 3.32
C LEU A 14 -7.27 4.56 2.65
N LYS A 15 -6.38 4.81 1.67
CA LYS A 15 -5.60 3.75 0.99
C LYS A 15 -4.64 3.05 1.94
N ILE A 16 -3.95 3.80 2.81
CA ILE A 16 -3.04 3.22 3.80
C ILE A 16 -3.80 2.33 4.78
N VAL A 17 -4.95 2.81 5.29
CA VAL A 17 -5.80 2.03 6.19
C VAL A 17 -6.27 0.75 5.51
N LEU A 18 -6.70 0.82 4.25
CA LEU A 18 -7.17 -0.35 3.51
C LEU A 18 -6.06 -1.40 3.32
N VAL A 19 -4.85 -0.95 3.00
CA VAL A 19 -3.66 -1.83 2.90
C VAL A 19 -3.33 -2.47 4.25
N TYR A 20 -3.40 -1.70 5.34
CA TYR A 20 -3.12 -2.20 6.68
C TYR A 20 -4.15 -3.23 7.15
N VAL A 21 -5.43 -3.03 6.84
CA VAL A 21 -6.49 -4.01 7.11
C VAL A 21 -6.26 -5.29 6.31
N LEU A 22 -5.92 -5.18 5.02
CA LEU A 22 -5.54 -6.34 4.20
C LEU A 22 -4.35 -7.09 4.78
N TYR A 23 -3.32 -6.36 5.23
CA TYR A 23 -2.17 -6.94 5.91
C TYR A 23 -2.59 -7.72 7.18
N LEU A 24 -3.43 -7.13 8.03
CA LEU A 24 -3.93 -7.78 9.25
C LEU A 24 -4.71 -9.06 8.95
N VAL A 25 -5.57 -9.02 7.92
CA VAL A 25 -6.32 -10.20 7.47
C VAL A 25 -5.35 -11.28 6.96
N LEU A 26 -4.38 -10.94 6.12
CA LEU A 26 -3.42 -11.91 5.61
C LEU A 26 -2.56 -12.50 6.74
N ASN A 27 -2.11 -11.67 7.68
CA ASN A 27 -1.30 -12.11 8.81
C ASN A 27 -2.05 -13.10 9.74
N VAL A 28 -3.34 -12.85 10.00
CA VAL A 28 -4.15 -13.72 10.87
C VAL A 28 -4.64 -14.97 10.13
N TYR A 29 -5.12 -14.82 8.90
CA TYR A 29 -5.77 -15.91 8.17
C TYR A 29 -4.82 -16.78 7.35
N ILE A 30 -3.72 -16.22 6.84
CA ILE A 30 -2.73 -16.99 6.04
C ILE A 30 -1.55 -17.39 6.90
N ASP A 31 -0.91 -16.45 7.58
CA ASP A 31 0.28 -16.74 8.41
C ASP A 31 -0.09 -17.39 9.77
N GLY A 32 -1.37 -17.40 10.16
CA GLY A 32 -1.86 -18.06 11.37
C GLY A 32 -1.41 -17.38 12.67
N ASN A 33 -0.87 -16.17 12.57
CA ASN A 33 -0.41 -15.41 13.73
C ASN A 33 -1.61 -14.88 14.54
N PRO A 34 -1.48 -14.78 15.88
CA PRO A 34 -2.50 -14.17 16.71
C PRO A 34 -2.69 -12.70 16.30
N PHE A 35 -3.95 -12.25 16.30
CA PHE A 35 -4.29 -10.87 15.98
C PHE A 35 -3.58 -9.91 16.94
N SER A 36 -2.82 -8.96 16.39
CA SER A 36 -2.16 -7.90 17.14
C SER A 36 -2.13 -6.61 16.34
N PHE A 37 -2.58 -5.52 16.95
CA PHE A 37 -2.46 -4.17 16.38
C PHE A 37 -1.00 -3.70 16.26
N LEU A 38 -0.08 -4.37 16.98
CA LEU A 38 1.35 -4.10 16.96
C LEU A 38 2.12 -5.08 16.07
N ALA A 39 1.43 -5.99 15.36
CA ALA A 39 2.09 -6.91 14.43
C ALA A 39 2.73 -6.10 13.32
N TYR A 40 4.06 -6.11 13.26
CA TYR A 40 4.78 -5.40 12.23
C TYR A 40 4.77 -6.18 10.94
N PRO A 41 4.78 -5.51 9.78
CA PRO A 41 4.72 -6.18 8.49
C PRO A 41 5.80 -7.24 8.27
N TRP A 42 6.96 -7.13 8.91
CA TRP A 42 8.05 -8.11 8.83
C TRP A 42 7.84 -9.37 9.68
N ASP A 43 6.87 -9.39 10.59
CA ASP A 43 6.52 -10.57 11.41
C ASP A 43 5.71 -11.60 10.60
N ALA A 44 5.25 -11.22 9.41
CA ALA A 44 4.34 -11.98 8.54
C ALA A 44 4.96 -12.13 7.13
N PRO A 45 5.73 -13.20 6.85
CA PRO A 45 6.52 -13.33 5.62
C PRO A 45 5.67 -13.30 4.33
N ILE A 46 4.46 -13.85 4.38
CA ILE A 46 3.57 -13.92 3.22
C ILE A 46 2.88 -12.57 3.01
N ALA A 47 2.39 -11.94 4.09
CA ALA A 47 1.79 -10.63 4.00
C ALA A 47 2.81 -9.53 3.58
N SER A 48 4.05 -9.60 4.07
CA SER A 48 5.15 -8.71 3.66
C SER A 48 5.53 -8.88 2.20
N SER A 49 5.65 -10.11 1.70
CA SER A 49 6.02 -10.35 0.30
C SER A 49 4.95 -9.82 -0.67
N ILE A 50 3.66 -9.95 -0.35
CA ILE A 50 2.56 -9.34 -1.12
C ILE A 50 2.65 -7.81 -1.09
N PHE A 51 2.90 -7.23 0.09
CA PHE A 51 3.02 -5.78 0.25
C PHE A 51 4.21 -5.21 -0.53
N VAL A 52 5.36 -5.87 -0.50
CA VAL A 52 6.54 -5.50 -1.28
C VAL A 52 6.25 -5.57 -2.79
N GLY A 53 5.58 -6.64 -3.25
CA GLY A 53 5.16 -6.76 -4.66
C GLY A 53 4.23 -5.63 -5.12
N PHE A 54 3.32 -5.18 -4.25
CA PHE A 54 2.44 -4.05 -4.50
C PHE A 54 3.22 -2.72 -4.61
N ILE A 55 4.15 -2.47 -3.68
CA ILE A 55 5.01 -1.27 -3.70
C ILE A 55 5.87 -1.23 -4.97
N ILE A 56 6.48 -2.35 -5.35
CA ILE A 56 7.29 -2.45 -6.59
C ILE A 56 6.42 -2.15 -7.82
N SER A 57 5.20 -2.70 -7.89
CA SER A 57 4.27 -2.44 -8.99
C SER A 57 3.90 -0.95 -9.11
N ILE A 58 3.69 -0.27 -7.98
CA ILE A 58 3.44 1.18 -7.95
C ILE A 58 4.66 1.94 -8.46
N ILE A 59 5.87 1.61 -7.99
CA ILE A 59 7.11 2.27 -8.40
C ILE A 59 7.33 2.13 -9.91
N ILE A 60 7.13 0.93 -10.45
CA ILE A 60 7.24 0.65 -11.88
C ILE A 60 6.22 1.47 -12.67
N ASN A 61 4.97 1.53 -12.21
CA ASN A 61 3.92 2.30 -12.87
C ASN A 61 4.24 3.80 -12.89
N VAL A 62 4.70 4.36 -11.76
CA VAL A 62 5.12 5.77 -11.65
C VAL A 62 6.33 6.06 -12.56
N ALA A 63 7.31 5.15 -12.61
CA ALA A 63 8.47 5.27 -13.48
C ALA A 63 8.08 5.24 -14.98
N LYS A 64 7.13 4.38 -15.36
CA LYS A 64 6.55 4.34 -16.71
C LYS A 64 5.84 5.66 -17.06
N SER A 65 4.98 6.18 -16.19
CA SER A 65 4.29 7.46 -16.43
C SER A 65 5.26 8.63 -16.59
N LYS A 66 6.40 8.64 -15.86
CA LYS A 66 7.44 9.66 -16.06
C LYS A 66 8.16 9.53 -17.40
N LYS A 67 8.51 8.32 -17.83
CA LYS A 67 9.15 8.10 -19.15
C LYS A 67 8.24 8.49 -20.31
N GLN A 68 6.94 8.21 -20.20
CA GLN A 68 5.99 8.54 -21.25
C GLN A 68 5.84 10.06 -21.42
N LYS A 69 5.93 10.84 -20.34
CA LYS A 69 5.87 12.30 -20.40
C LYS A 69 7.09 12.96 -21.09
N ASN A 70 8.24 12.29 -21.10
CA ASN A 70 9.48 12.81 -21.74
C ASN A 70 9.62 12.45 -23.22
N ASN A 71 8.83 11.52 -23.78
CA ASN A 71 8.90 11.15 -25.20
C ASN A 71 7.89 11.92 -26.08
N TYR A 72 7.10 12.81 -25.49
CA TYR A 72 6.16 13.70 -26.21
C TYR A 72 6.61 15.17 -26.21
N TYR A 73 7.87 15.43 -25.87
CA TYR A 73 8.51 16.75 -25.96
C TYR A 73 9.77 16.66 -26.83
#